data_AF-A0A952KXD8-F1
#
_entry.id   AF-A0A952KXD8-F1
#
_cell.length_a   1.000
_cell.length_b   1.000
_cell.length_c   1.000
_cell.angle_alpha   90.00
_cell.angle_beta   90.00
_cell.angle_gamma   90.00
#
_symmetry.space_group_name_H-M   'P 1'
#
loop_
_entity.id
_entity.type
_entity.pdbx_description
1 polymer ?
#
loop_
_entity_poly.entity_id
_entity_poly.type
_entity_poly.pdbx_seq_one_letter_code
_entity_poly.pdbx_strand_id
1 'polypeptide(L)'
;MGLPETRQACIDWLSRRFGVTGLALDAVLPVIGSKELIASLPTHLGVGPGDLVVQPLLAYPTYEVGAVLAGARVLASDSLTAIGPERPRILWINSPSNPTGKVLPPDHLRKVVDWCRER
;
A
#
# COMPACT_ATOMS: atom_id res chain seq x y z
N MET A 1 -5.16 -19.19 -9.66
CA MET A 1 -6.12 -18.69 -8.65
C MET A 1 -6.04 -19.61 -7.45
N GLY A 2 -5.77 -19.09 -6.24
CA GLY A 2 -5.54 -19.94 -5.07
C GLY A 2 -6.80 -20.64 -4.55
N LEU A 3 -6.59 -21.65 -3.71
CA LEU A 3 -7.65 -22.53 -3.18
C LEU A 3 -8.74 -21.71 -2.44
N PRO A 4 -10.04 -21.96 -2.70
CA PRO A 4 -11.14 -21.29 -2.00
C PRO A 4 -11.02 -21.36 -0.47
N GLU A 5 -10.60 -22.51 0.06
CA GLU A 5 -10.46 -22.75 1.49
C GLU A 5 -9.36 -21.87 2.11
N THR A 6 -8.24 -21.68 1.40
CA THR A 6 -7.18 -20.77 1.83
C THR A 6 -7.66 -19.32 1.87
N ARG A 7 -8.42 -18.89 0.85
CA ARG A 7 -8.97 -17.54 0.77
C ARG A 7 -9.99 -17.28 1.87
N GLN A 8 -10.86 -18.26 2.14
CA GLN A 8 -11.81 -18.19 3.26
C GLN A 8 -11.09 -18.09 4.60
N ALA A 9 -10.04 -18.89 4.83
CA ALA A 9 -9.25 -18.82 6.05
C ALA A 9 -8.62 -17.42 6.29
N CYS A 10 -8.19 -16.73 5.21
CA CYS A 10 -7.73 -15.35 5.30
C CYS A 10 -8.84 -14.38 5.74
N ILE A 11 -10.04 -14.48 5.16
CA ILE A 11 -11.21 -13.65 5.51
C ILE A 11 -11.59 -13.86 6.97
N ASP A 12 -11.68 -15.13 7.40
CA ASP A 12 -12.07 -15.45 8.77
C ASP A 12 -11.04 -14.95 9.79
N TRP A 13 -9.75 -15.01 9.45
CA TRP A 13 -8.69 -14.45 10.29
C TRP A 13 -8.79 -12.93 10.40
N LEU A 14 -9.02 -12.21 9.29
CA LEU A 14 -9.22 -10.76 9.30
C LEU A 14 -10.43 -10.35 10.16
N SER A 15 -11.53 -11.11 10.07
CA SER A 15 -12.71 -10.92 10.92
C SER A 15 -12.40 -11.14 12.40
N ARG A 16 -11.83 -12.29 12.78
CA ARG A 16 -11.51 -12.59 14.18
C ARG A 16 -10.48 -11.64 14.79
N ARG A 17 -9.45 -11.26 14.02
CA ARG A 17 -8.29 -10.51 14.54
C ARG A 17 -8.47 -8.99 14.51
N PHE A 18 -9.19 -8.49 13.51
CA PHE A 18 -9.31 -7.05 13.24
C PHE A 18 -10.75 -6.56 13.08
N GLY A 19 -11.75 -7.45 13.14
CA GLY A 19 -13.15 -7.09 12.98
C GLY A 19 -13.53 -6.69 11.55
N VAL A 20 -12.73 -7.07 10.55
CA VAL A 20 -13.03 -6.75 9.14
C VAL A 20 -14.13 -7.70 8.62
N THR A 21 -15.23 -7.13 8.16
CA THR A 21 -16.41 -7.85 7.67
C THR A 21 -16.76 -7.46 6.23
N GLY A 22 -17.62 -8.24 5.56
CA GLY A 22 -18.14 -7.91 4.23
C GLY A 22 -17.20 -8.24 3.05
N LEU A 23 -16.14 -9.01 3.30
CA LEU A 23 -15.26 -9.51 2.24
C LEU A 23 -15.82 -10.81 1.64
N ALA A 24 -15.80 -10.92 0.32
CA ALA A 24 -16.03 -12.15 -0.41
C ALA A 24 -14.69 -12.76 -0.89
N LEU A 25 -14.72 -13.98 -1.43
CA LEU A 25 -13.50 -14.69 -1.82
C LEU A 25 -12.65 -13.87 -2.81
N ASP A 26 -13.28 -13.16 -3.74
CA ASP A 26 -12.66 -12.28 -4.75
C ASP A 26 -11.85 -11.11 -4.15
N ALA A 27 -12.12 -10.72 -2.90
CA ALA A 27 -11.32 -9.74 -2.17
C ALA A 27 -9.94 -10.29 -1.72
N VAL A 28 -9.70 -11.59 -1.85
CA VAL A 28 -8.41 -12.21 -1.51
C VAL A 28 -7.69 -12.70 -2.76
N LEU A 29 -6.48 -12.19 -2.96
CA LEU A 29 -5.56 -12.60 -4.03
C LEU A 29 -4.31 -13.28 -3.41
N PRO A 30 -4.20 -14.61 -3.47
CA PRO A 30 -2.97 -15.32 -3.10
C PRO A 30 -1.85 -14.99 -4.08
N VAL A 31 -0.65 -14.71 -3.55
CA VAL A 31 0.55 -14.34 -4.31
C VAL A 31 1.76 -15.16 -3.87
N ILE A 32 2.76 -15.30 -4.75
CA ILE A 32 4.03 -16.01 -4.48
C ILE A 32 4.96 -15.07 -3.69
N GLY A 33 4.50 -14.63 -2.52
CA GLY A 33 5.16 -13.62 -1.71
C GLY A 33 4.76 -12.17 -2.06
N SER A 34 4.76 -11.30 -1.06
CA SER A 34 4.28 -9.92 -1.21
C SER A 34 5.22 -9.03 -2.05
N LYS A 35 6.51 -9.36 -2.14
CA LYS A 35 7.50 -8.55 -2.88
C LYS A 35 7.15 -8.41 -4.35
N GLU A 36 6.78 -9.50 -5.02
CA GLU A 36 6.42 -9.47 -6.44
C GLU A 36 5.17 -8.63 -6.67
N LEU A 37 4.15 -8.79 -5.83
CA LEU A 37 2.94 -7.97 -5.88
C LEU A 37 3.25 -6.49 -5.66
N ILE A 38 4.06 -6.14 -4.64
CA ILE A 38 4.43 -4.75 -4.37
C ILE A 38 5.17 -4.15 -5.57
N ALA A 39 6.08 -4.91 -6.20
CA ALA A 39 6.83 -4.46 -7.36
C ALA A 39 5.94 -4.23 -8.59
N SER A 40 4.90 -5.05 -8.80
CA SER A 40 4.01 -4.96 -9.96
C SER A 40 2.74 -4.14 -9.71
N LEU A 41 2.42 -3.79 -8.47
CA LEU A 41 1.18 -3.10 -8.10
C LEU A 41 0.96 -1.80 -8.88
N PRO A 42 1.97 -0.92 -9.09
CA PRO A 42 1.79 0.27 -9.92
C PRO A 42 1.24 -0.04 -11.31
N THR A 43 1.80 -1.05 -11.99
CA THR A 43 1.33 -1.51 -13.30
C THR A 43 -0.11 -2.02 -13.26
N HIS A 44 -0.46 -2.82 -12.25
CA HIS A 44 -1.83 -3.33 -12.09
C HIS A 44 -2.85 -2.23 -11.82
N LEU A 45 -2.43 -1.11 -11.23
CA LEU A 45 -3.26 0.07 -10.98
C LEU A 45 -3.25 1.08 -12.13
N GLY A 46 -2.55 0.78 -13.24
CA GLY A 46 -2.48 1.66 -14.40
C GLY A 46 -1.63 2.92 -14.18
N VAL A 47 -0.70 2.90 -13.22
CA VAL A 47 0.26 3.98 -12.99
C VAL A 47 1.19 4.11 -14.20
N GLY A 48 1.46 5.35 -14.60
CA GLY A 48 2.30 5.64 -15.77
C GLY A 48 3.08 6.97 -15.69
N PRO A 49 3.69 7.39 -16.80
CA PRO A 49 4.34 8.70 -16.92
C PRO A 49 3.41 9.85 -16.52
N GLY A 50 3.92 10.74 -15.66
CA GLY A 50 3.16 11.89 -15.14
C GLY A 50 2.45 11.62 -13.81
N ASP A 51 2.24 10.36 -13.44
CA ASP A 51 1.73 10.01 -12.12
C ASP A 51 2.78 10.18 -11.02
N LEU A 52 2.30 10.39 -9.80
CA LEU A 52 3.12 10.50 -8.60
C LEU A 52 2.89 9.29 -7.68
N VAL A 53 3.98 8.63 -7.28
CA VAL A 53 4.01 7.62 -6.21
C VAL A 53 4.80 8.18 -5.03
N VAL A 54 4.21 8.16 -3.85
CA VAL A 54 4.85 8.61 -2.61
C VAL A 54 5.20 7.41 -1.74
N GLN A 55 6.39 7.42 -1.16
CA GLN A 55 6.87 6.40 -0.23
C GLN A 55 7.50 7.02 1.02
N PRO A 56 7.65 6.28 2.14
CA PRO A 56 8.37 6.78 3.30
C PRO A 56 9.79 7.20 2.95
N LEU A 57 10.35 8.16 3.69
CA LEU A 57 11.69 8.69 3.40
C LEU A 57 12.77 7.61 3.53
N LEU A 58 12.64 6.76 4.54
CA LEU A 58 13.47 5.57 4.73
C LEU A 58 12.57 4.33 4.62
N ALA A 59 12.68 3.61 3.50
CA ALA A 59 11.68 2.62 3.11
C ALA A 59 12.28 1.33 2.54
N TYR A 60 11.43 0.32 2.46
CA TYR A 60 11.66 -0.87 1.67
C TYR A 60 11.85 -0.51 0.18
N PRO A 61 12.99 -0.85 -0.46
CA PRO A 61 13.33 -0.33 -1.80
C PRO A 61 12.35 -0.69 -2.92
N THR A 62 11.57 -1.76 -2.76
CA THR A 62 10.71 -2.27 -3.83
C THR A 62 9.57 -1.31 -4.18
N TYR A 63 9.16 -0.41 -3.28
CA TYR A 63 8.15 0.62 -3.58
C TYR A 63 8.62 1.55 -4.71
N GLU A 64 9.86 2.04 -4.64
CA GLU A 64 10.48 2.89 -5.65
C GLU A 64 10.68 2.13 -6.96
N VAL A 65 11.20 0.90 -6.89
CA VAL A 65 11.44 0.07 -8.08
C VAL A 65 10.16 -0.10 -8.90
N GLY A 66 9.04 -0.42 -8.25
CA GLY A 66 7.76 -0.57 -8.95
C GLY A 66 7.29 0.72 -9.63
N ALA A 67 7.47 1.87 -8.97
CA ALA A 67 7.10 3.16 -9.53
C ALA A 67 7.98 3.56 -10.72
N VAL A 68 9.30 3.35 -10.62
CA VAL A 68 10.25 3.62 -11.70
C VAL A 68 9.98 2.72 -12.91
N LEU A 69 9.69 1.43 -12.69
CA LEU A 69 9.32 0.51 -13.78
C LEU A 69 8.03 0.92 -14.49
N ALA A 70 7.10 1.55 -13.77
CA ALA A 70 5.88 2.13 -14.35
C ALA A 70 6.13 3.50 -15.03
N GLY A 71 7.33 4.07 -14.93
CA GLY A 71 7.66 5.40 -15.46
C GLY A 71 7.09 6.57 -14.65
N ALA A 72 6.60 6.33 -13.43
CA ALA A 72 6.05 7.35 -12.55
C ALA A 72 7.14 8.17 -11.85
N ARG A 73 6.77 9.37 -11.38
CA ARG A 73 7.61 10.14 -10.47
C ARG A 73 7.52 9.56 -9.07
N VAL A 74 8.65 9.56 -8.36
CA VAL A 74 8.73 9.11 -6.96
C VAL A 74 9.03 10.28 -6.05
N LEU A 75 8.30 10.39 -4.95
CA LEU A 75 8.61 11.30 -3.85
C LEU A 75 8.80 10.49 -2.56
N ALA A 76 10.01 10.52 -2.00
CA ALA A 76 10.30 9.96 -0.70
C ALA A 76 10.05 11.01 0.39
N SER A 77 9.03 10.83 1.22
CA SER A 77 8.67 11.78 2.28
C SER A 77 7.81 11.12 3.37
N ASP A 78 8.08 11.47 4.62
CA ASP A 78 7.22 11.14 5.76
C ASP A 78 6.19 12.25 6.06
N SER A 79 6.23 13.36 5.32
CA SER A 79 5.36 14.52 5.49
C SER A 79 4.37 14.68 4.34
N LEU A 80 3.08 14.67 4.67
CA LEU A 80 1.99 14.93 3.71
C LEU A 80 2.04 16.36 3.16
N THR A 81 2.58 17.33 3.90
CA THR A 81 2.70 18.71 3.43
C THR A 81 3.73 18.84 2.30
N ALA A 82 4.74 17.97 2.26
CA ALA A 82 5.74 17.97 1.19
C ALA A 82 5.18 17.50 -0.16
N ILE A 83 4.01 16.84 -0.17
CA ILE A 83 3.29 16.46 -1.39
C ILE A 83 2.63 17.69 -2.05
N GLY A 84 2.38 18.75 -1.27
CA GLY A 84 1.74 19.96 -1.76
C GLY A 84 0.30 19.72 -2.26
N PRO A 85 -0.12 20.39 -3.35
CA PRO A 85 -1.46 20.23 -3.91
C PRO A 85 -1.61 18.98 -4.80
N GLU A 86 -0.54 18.23 -5.02
CA GLU A 86 -0.56 17.06 -5.90
C GLU A 86 -1.43 15.92 -5.33
N ARG A 87 -1.97 15.09 -6.23
CA ARG A 87 -2.74 13.89 -5.89
C ARG A 87 -1.94 12.64 -6.30
N PRO A 88 -1.22 12.00 -5.37
CA PRO A 88 -0.51 10.77 -5.66
C PRO A 88 -1.46 9.69 -6.15
N ARG A 89 -1.04 8.88 -7.12
CA ARG A 89 -1.74 7.64 -7.47
C ARG A 89 -1.59 6.58 -6.40
N ILE A 90 -0.43 6.55 -5.75
CA ILE A 90 -0.14 5.62 -4.66
C ILE A 90 0.60 6.38 -3.55
N LEU A 91 0.18 6.15 -2.30
CA LEU A 91 0.91 6.56 -1.11
C LEU A 91 1.19 5.32 -0.27
N TRP A 92 2.47 4.93 -0.17
CA TRP A 92 2.89 3.79 0.63
C TRP A 92 3.02 4.14 2.11
N ILE A 93 2.49 3.25 2.96
CA ILE A 93 2.69 3.28 4.41
C ILE A 93 3.22 1.92 4.83
N ASN A 94 4.23 1.89 5.70
CA ASN A 94 4.79 0.64 6.22
C ASN A 94 4.92 0.69 7.75
N SER A 95 4.12 -0.11 8.45
CA SER A 95 4.06 -0.18 9.91
C SER A 95 3.72 -1.62 10.36
N PRO A 96 4.58 -2.31 11.14
CA PRO A 96 5.91 -1.88 11.56
C PRO A 96 6.83 -1.59 10.37
N SER A 97 7.59 -0.50 10.46
CA SER A 97 8.46 -0.04 9.37
C SER A 97 9.66 -0.97 9.19
N ASN A 98 9.94 -1.33 7.95
CA ASN A 98 11.23 -1.77 7.48
C ASN A 98 11.93 -0.54 6.85
N PRO A 99 13.12 -0.12 7.32
CA PRO A 99 14.03 -0.83 8.22
C PRO A 99 13.95 -0.45 9.70
N THR A 100 13.17 0.57 10.08
CA THR A 100 13.32 1.21 11.40
C THR A 100 12.69 0.46 12.57
N GLY A 101 11.79 -0.49 12.32
CA GLY A 101 10.94 -1.13 13.31
C GLY A 101 9.83 -0.24 13.87
N LYS A 102 9.74 1.03 13.46
CA LYS A 102 8.76 2.00 14.00
C LYS A 102 7.33 1.54 13.72
N VAL A 103 6.49 1.59 14.74
CA VAL A 103 5.05 1.32 14.63
C VAL A 103 4.30 2.64 14.66
N LEU A 104 3.45 2.88 13.65
CA LEU A 104 2.60 4.05 13.59
C LEU A 104 1.32 3.82 14.41
N PRO A 105 0.92 4.80 15.25
CA PRO A 105 -0.30 4.66 16.04
C PRO A 105 -1.54 4.78 15.14
N PRO A 106 -2.69 4.18 15.54
CA PRO A 106 -3.93 4.22 14.75
C PRO A 106 -4.38 5.63 14.36
N ASP A 107 -4.23 6.62 15.25
CA ASP A 107 -4.63 8.00 14.96
C ASP A 107 -3.76 8.65 13.89
N HIS A 108 -2.50 8.24 13.76
CA HIS A 108 -1.65 8.69 12.66
C HIS A 108 -2.12 8.06 11.34
N LEU A 109 -2.39 6.76 11.33
CA LEU A 109 -2.91 6.07 10.14
C LEU A 109 -4.24 6.69 9.68
N ARG A 110 -5.14 7.01 10.62
CA ARG A 110 -6.42 7.66 10.32
C ARG A 110 -6.22 9.01 9.63
N LYS A 111 -5.32 9.85 10.14
CA LYS A 111 -4.98 11.15 9.52
C LYS A 111 -4.52 11.00 8.07
N VAL A 112 -3.70 9.99 7.78
CA VAL A 112 -3.23 9.75 6.40
C VAL A 112 -4.39 9.29 5.51
N VAL A 113 -5.23 8.37 5.99
CA VAL A 113 -6.41 7.91 5.24
C VAL A 113 -7.38 9.06 4.94
N ASP A 114 -7.66 9.91 5.93
CA ASP A 114 -8.57 11.05 5.76
C ASP A 114 -8.00 12.06 4.75
N TRP A 115 -6.69 12.36 4.83
CA TRP A 115 -6.01 13.20 3.85
C TRP A 115 -6.10 12.66 2.41
N CYS A 116 -6.02 11.34 2.23
CA CYS A 116 -6.18 10.69 0.93
C CYS A 116 -7.63 10.77 0.41
N ARG A 117 -8.64 10.72 1.28
CA ARG A 117 -10.07 10.78 0.91
C ARG A 117 -10.53 12.16 0.46
N GLU A 118 -9.87 13.22 0.92
CA GLU A 118 -10.13 14.60 0.50
C GLU A 118 -9.58 14.89 -0.91
N ARG A 119 -8.92 13.91 -1.54
CA ARG A 119 -8.23 13.97 -2.82
C ARG A 119 -8.68 12.85 -3.77
#